data_AF-A0A930IVH4-F1
#
_entry.id   AF-A0A930IVH4-F1
#
_cell.length_a   1.000
_cell.length_b   1.000
_cell.length_c   1.000
_cell.angle_alpha   90.00
_cell.angle_beta   90.00
_cell.angle_gamma   90.00
#
_symmetry.space_group_name_H-M   'P 1'
#
loop_
_entity.id
_entity.type
_entity.pdbx_description
1 polymer ?
#
loop_
_entity_poly.entity_id
_entity_poly.type
_entity_poly.pdbx_seq_one_letter_code
_entity_poly.pdbx_strand_id
1 'polypeptide(L)' 'MEHLISLFFRSIFVDNMIFAFFLGMCSYLAVSKSVKTSLGLGVAVTFVLLVTTPLNYLLLTKVLGPD' A
#
# COMPACT_ATOMS: atom_id res chain seq x y z
N MET A 1 -27.08 -2.31 -2.76
CA MET A 1 -25.76 -1.95 -3.32
C MET A 1 -24.81 -1.36 -2.28
N GLU A 2 -25.31 -0.63 -1.28
CA GLU A 2 -24.47 -0.08 -0.19
C GLU A 2 -23.65 -1.14 0.56
N HIS A 3 -24.22 -2.33 0.77
CA HIS A 3 -23.52 -3.45 1.42
C HIS A 3 -22.31 -3.99 0.64
N LEU A 4 -22.32 -3.95 -0.70
CA LEU A 4 -21.21 -4.46 -1.51
C LEU A 4 -20.05 -3.46 -1.51
N ILE A 5 -20.37 -2.16 -1.52
CA ILE A 5 -19.37 -1.08 -1.47
C ILE A 5 -18.69 -1.07 -0.10
N SER A 6 -19.45 -1.17 1.00
CA SER A 6 -18.87 -1.22 2.34
C SER A 6 -18.03 -2.49 2.57
N LEU A 7 -18.44 -3.64 2.00
CA LEU A 7 -17.64 -4.86 2.04
C LEU A 7 -16.35 -4.72 1.23
N PHE A 8 -16.39 -4.08 0.06
CA PHE A 8 -15.23 -3.83 -0.78
C PHE A 8 -14.17 -2.96 -0.09
N PHE A 9 -14.58 -1.84 0.52
CA PHE A 9 -13.65 -0.98 1.27
C PHE A 9 -13.11 -1.67 2.51
N ARG A 10 -13.95 -2.39 3.26
CA ARG A 10 -13.52 -3.12 4.45
C ARG A 10 -12.53 -4.24 4.09
N SER A 11 -12.80 -5.00 3.03
CA SER A 11 -11.94 -6.11 2.62
C SER A 11 -10.58 -5.66 2.10
N ILE A 12 -10.48 -4.49 1.45
CA ILE A 12 -9.22 -3.98 0.87
C ILE A 12 -8.35 -3.29 1.90
N PHE A 13 -8.93 -2.50 2.81
CA PHE A 13 -8.16 -1.65 3.72
C PHE A 13 -8.07 -2.18 5.16
N VAL A 14 -9.07 -2.95 5.61
CA VAL A 14 -9.16 -3.41 7.01
C VAL A 14 -8.76 -4.88 7.12
N ASP A 15 -9.32 -5.74 6.27
CA ASP A 15 -9.04 -7.18 6.32
C ASP A 15 -7.82 -7.61 5.47
N ASN A 16 -7.23 -6.70 4.68
CA ASN A 16 -6.03 -7.02 3.92
C ASN A 16 -4.77 -6.92 4.80
N MET A 17 -4.37 -8.08 5.31
CA MET A 17 -3.25 -8.26 6.24
C MET A 17 -1.93 -7.67 5.71
N ILE A 18 -1.72 -7.63 4.39
CA ILE A 18 -0.49 -7.08 3.78
C ILE A 18 -0.42 -5.56 3.92
N PHE A 19 -1.53 -4.85 3.72
CA PHE A 19 -1.55 -3.39 3.86
C PHE A 19 -1.51 -2.94 5.32
N ALA A 20 -2.17 -3.69 6.20
CA ALA A 20 -2.22 -3.37 7.63
C ALA A 20 -0.92 -3.72 8.39
N PHE A 21 -0.22 -4.80 8.03
CA PHE A 21 0.94 -5.30 8.78
C PHE A 21 2.27 -5.21 8.05
N PHE A 22 2.33 -5.12 6.72
CA PHE A 22 3.62 -5.14 6.00
C PHE A 22 4.00 -3.78 5.38
N LEU A 23 3.03 -2.92 5.08
CA LEU A 23 3.31 -1.58 4.57
C LEU A 23 3.67 -0.62 5.73
N GLY A 24 4.92 -0.68 6.16
CA GLY A 24 5.51 0.40 6.95
C GLY A 24 5.31 0.31 8.47
N MET A 25 5.30 -0.89 9.07
CA MET A 25 5.31 -1.08 10.54
C MET A 25 6.38 -0.23 11.25
N CYS A 26 7.61 -0.25 10.75
CA CYS A 26 8.73 0.50 11.32
C CYS A 26 8.52 2.02 11.21
N SER A 27 8.05 2.50 10.06
CA SER A 27 7.75 3.92 9.84
C SER A 27 6.46 4.38 10.55
N TYR A 28 5.48 3.48 10.76
CA TYR A 28 4.26 3.72 11.51
C TYR A 28 4.54 3.87 13.01
N LEU A 29 5.34 2.97 13.59
CA LEU A 29 5.75 3.05 15.00
C LEU A 29 6.56 4.33 15.28
N ALA A 30 7.37 4.81 14.32
CA ALA A 30 8.16 6.02 14.47
C ALA A 30 7.32 7.32 14.39
N VAL A 31 6.28 7.35 13.55
CA VAL A 31 5.57 8.59 13.17
C VAL A 31 4.16 8.71 13.77
N SER A 32 3.68 7.68 14.48
CA SER A 32 2.32 7.61 15.04
C SER A 32 1.94 8.69 16.06
N LYS A 33 2.91 9.44 16.61
CA LYS A 33 2.65 10.52 17.58
C LYS A 33 2.23 11.86 16.96
N SER A 34 2.36 12.05 15.64
CA SER A 34 2.13 13.35 15.01
C SER A 34 1.45 13.22 13.64
N VAL A 35 0.26 13.81 13.54
CA VAL A 35 -0.60 13.69 12.34
C VAL A 35 0.01 14.40 11.12
N LYS A 36 0.68 15.55 11.32
CA LYS A 36 1.32 16.29 10.22
C LYS A 36 2.43 15.48 9.55
N THR A 37 3.22 14.76 10.34
CA THR A 37 4.32 13.91 9.84
C THR A 37 3.80 12.61 9.23
N SER A 38 2.73 12.01 9.80
CA SER A 38 2.16 10.77 9.25
C SER A 38 1.50 10.97 7.88
N LEU A 39 0.88 12.13 7.66
CA LEU A 39 0.33 12.51 6.35
C LEU A 39 1.43 12.66 5.29
N GLY A 40 2.53 13.35 5.61
CA GLY A 40 3.65 13.51 4.67
C GLY A 40 4.31 12.18 4.31
N LEU A 41 4.52 11.31 5.30
CA LEU A 41 5.04 9.97 5.09
C LEU A 41 4.09 9.10 4.25
N GLY A 42 2.78 9.15 4.53
CA GLY A 42 1.77 8.40 3.78
C GLY A 42 1.76 8.77 2.31
N VAL A 43 1.79 10.07 1.97
CA VAL A 43 1.84 10.54 0.58
C VAL A 43 3.11 10.07 -0.12
N ALA A 44 4.27 10.14 0.54
CA ALA A 44 5.53 9.68 -0.02
C ALA A 44 5.50 8.17 -0.33
N VAL A 45 4.98 7.35 0.57
CA VAL A 45 4.89 5.89 0.39
C VAL A 45 3.90 5.53 -0.72
N THR A 46 2.74 6.17 -0.78
CA THR A 46 1.77 5.95 -1.88
C THR A 46 2.37 6.30 -3.23
N PHE A 47 3.13 7.40 -3.33
CA PHE A 47 3.80 7.78 -4.57
C PHE A 47 4.84 6.74 -5.01
N VAL A 48 5.70 6.30 -4.10
CA VAL A 48 6.72 5.28 -4.40
C VAL A 48 6.06 3.99 -4.87
N LEU A 49 5.03 3.50 -4.17
CA LEU A 49 4.31 2.28 -4.55
C LEU A 49 3.63 2.41 -5.91
N LEU A 50 3.02 3.57 -6.21
CA LEU A 50 2.35 3.79 -7.49
C LEU A 50 3.32 3.65 -8.67
N VAL A 51 4.59 4.02 -8.47
CA VAL A 51 5.63 3.90 -9.50
C VAL A 51 6.30 2.52 -9.50
N THR A 52 6.62 1.96 -8.33
CA THR A 52 7.35 0.68 -8.24
C THR A 52 6.48 -0.52 -8.62
N THR A 53 5.18 -0.50 -8.33
CA THR A 53 4.28 -1.63 -8.66
C THR A 53 4.19 -1.90 -10.17
N PRO A 54 3.90 -0.92 -11.05
CA PRO A 54 3.88 -1.14 -12.49
C PRO A 54 5.27 -1.40 -13.07
N LEU A 55 6.32 -0.77 -12.52
CA LEU A 55 7.70 -1.04 -12.95
C LEU A 55 8.10 -2.49 -12.63
N ASN A 56 7.77 -2.99 -11.44
CA ASN A 56 8.04 -4.37 -11.05
C ASN A 56 7.24 -5.35 -11.91
N TYR A 57 5.98 -5.03 -12.23
CA TYR A 57 5.18 -5.81 -13.18
C TYR A 57 5.83 -5.84 -14.56
N LEU A 58 6.29 -4.69 -15.08
CA LEU A 58 6.97 -4.62 -16.37
C LEU A 58 8.27 -5.43 -16.38
N LEU A 59 9.07 -5.32 -15.32
CA LEU A 59 10.31 -6.10 -15.16
C LEU A 59 10.02 -7.61 -15.09
N LEU A 60 9.00 -8.02 -14.34
CA LEU A 60 8.59 -9.41 -14.26
C LEU A 60 8.08 -9.93 -15.62
N THR A 61 7.41 -9.10 -16.41
CA THR A 61 6.79 -9.56 -17.68
C THR A 61 7.76 -9.47 -18.87
N LYS A 62 8.80 -8.63 -18.80
CA LYS A 62 9.71 -8.35 -19.94
C LYS A 62 11.14 -8.80 -19.74
N VAL A 63 11.59 -8.97 -18.49
CA VAL A 63 13.00 -9.29 -18.19
C VAL A 63 13.12 -10.62 -17.44
N LEU A 64 12.31 -10.82 -16.40
CA LEU A 64 12.41 -12.01 -15.53
C LEU A 64 11.37 -13.09 -15.83
N GLY A 65 10.41 -12.80 -16.71
CA GLY A 65 9.35 -13.74 -17.07
C GLY A 65 9.97 -15.00 -17.65
N PRO A 66 9.51 -16.19 -17.22
CA PRO A 66 9.99 -17.41 -17.84
C PRO A 66 9.60 -17.36 -19.32
N ASP A 67 10.42 -17.94 -20.17
CA ASP A 67 9.92 -18.45 -21.45
C ASP A 67 8.64 -19.29 -21.22
#